data_AF-A0A0R0A043-F1
#
_entry.id   AF-A0A0R0A043-F1
#
_cell.length_a   1.000
_cell.length_b   1.000
_cell.length_c   1.000
_cell.angle_alpha   90.00
_cell.angle_beta   90.00
_cell.angle_gamma   90.00
#
_symmetry.space_group_name_H-M   'P 1'
#
loop_
_entity.id
_entity.type
_entity.pdbx_description
1 polymer ?
#
loop_
_entity_poly.entity_id
_entity_poly.type
_entity_poly.pdbx_seq_one_letter_code
_entity_poly.pdbx_strand_id
1 'polypeptide(L)'
;MSKISQITRRDISNKAKAAKSIRQILGSLSAVDQGMAEVRNEYGSGHGKDSQFKGLQPRHTKLAVGAASTLAIYLLETHKMRKGN
;
A
#
# COMPACT_ATOMS: atom_id res chain seq x y z
N MET A 1 -6.52 -37.00 22.46
CA MET A 1 -5.57 -36.51 21.43
C MET A 1 -6.16 -35.63 20.32
N SER A 2 -7.49 -35.57 20.10
CA SER A 2 -8.07 -34.82 18.96
C SER A 2 -8.16 -33.28 19.12
N LYS A 3 -8.15 -32.75 20.35
CA LYS A 3 -8.38 -31.32 20.61
C LYS A 3 -7.15 -30.43 20.35
N ILE A 4 -5.94 -30.96 20.64
CA ILE A 4 -4.66 -30.24 20.48
C ILE A 4 -4.28 -30.10 18.99
N SER A 5 -4.56 -31.12 18.18
CA SER A 5 -4.30 -31.08 16.73
C SER A 5 -5.22 -30.09 16.00
N GLN A 6 -6.46 -29.94 16.46
CA GLN A 6 -7.40 -28.96 15.91
C GLN A 6 -7.04 -27.51 16.25
N ILE A 7 -6.49 -27.24 17.44
CA ILE A 7 -6.03 -25.90 17.84
C ILE A 7 -4.84 -25.47 16.98
N THR A 8 -3.85 -26.35 16.82
CA THR A 8 -2.66 -26.11 16.00
C THR A 8 -3.03 -25.86 14.53
N ARG A 9 -3.93 -26.68 13.97
CA ARG A 9 -4.36 -26.54 12.56
C ARG A 9 -5.17 -25.24 12.32
N ARG A 10 -6.02 -24.83 13.27
CA ARG A 10 -6.77 -23.57 13.20
C ARG A 10 -5.86 -22.34 13.33
N ASP A 11 -4.90 -22.37 14.24
CA ASP A 11 -3.95 -21.27 14.44
C ASP A 11 -3.06 -21.07 13.19
N ILE A 12 -2.52 -22.16 12.62
CA ILE A 12 -1.76 -22.10 11.37
C ILE A 12 -2.63 -21.58 10.21
N SER A 13 -3.87 -22.05 10.08
CA SER A 13 -4.81 -21.60 9.04
C SER A 13 -5.13 -20.10 9.18
N ASN A 14 -5.37 -19.63 10.41
CA ASN A 14 -5.65 -18.22 10.69
C ASN A 14 -4.43 -17.33 10.42
N LYS A 15 -3.23 -17.76 10.84
CA LYS A 15 -1.97 -17.07 10.53
C LYS A 15 -1.73 -17.00 9.02
N ALA A 16 -1.98 -18.08 8.29
CA ALA A 16 -1.85 -18.11 6.83
C ALA A 16 -2.84 -17.16 6.13
N LYS A 17 -4.10 -17.12 6.59
CA LYS A 17 -5.12 -16.17 6.09
C LYS A 17 -4.73 -14.73 6.39
N ALA A 18 -4.33 -14.41 7.61
CA ALA A 18 -3.88 -13.07 7.99
C ALA A 18 -2.67 -12.63 7.15
N ALA A 19 -1.68 -13.52 6.95
CA ALA A 19 -0.52 -13.23 6.11
C ALA A 19 -0.90 -13.02 4.63
N LYS A 20 -1.91 -13.73 4.12
CA LYS A 20 -2.45 -13.48 2.78
C LYS A 20 -3.10 -12.11 2.69
N SER A 21 -3.93 -11.72 3.67
CA SER A 21 -4.56 -10.40 3.70
C SER A 21 -3.55 -9.27 3.81
N ILE A 22 -2.50 -9.42 4.64
CA ILE A 22 -1.40 -8.45 4.72
C ILE A 22 -0.68 -8.33 3.39
N ARG A 23 -0.35 -9.45 2.73
CA ARG A 23 0.25 -9.43 1.38
C ARG A 23 -0.64 -8.73 0.36
N GLN A 24 -1.95 -8.94 0.42
CA GLN A 24 -2.90 -8.26 -0.45
C GLN A 24 -2.91 -6.76 -0.20
N ILE A 25 -2.94 -6.30 1.06
CA ILE A 25 -2.86 -4.88 1.41
C ILE A 25 -1.57 -4.26 0.86
N LEU A 26 -0.43 -4.93 1.06
CA LEU A 26 0.85 -4.47 0.52
C LEU A 26 0.86 -4.41 -1.01
N GLY A 27 0.27 -5.40 -1.68
CA GLY A 27 0.13 -5.40 -3.14
C GLY A 27 -0.76 -4.26 -3.64
N SER A 28 -1.86 -3.98 -2.95
CA SER A 28 -2.71 -2.82 -3.26
C SER A 28 -1.97 -1.49 -3.07
N LEU A 29 -1.07 -1.38 -2.09
CA LEU A 29 -0.23 -0.18 -1.91
C LEU A 29 0.77 0.00 -3.06
N SER A 30 1.38 -1.09 -3.56
CA SER A 30 2.22 -1.02 -4.78
C SER A 30 1.42 -0.56 -6.00
N ALA A 31 0.17 -0.99 -6.14
CA ALA A 31 -0.71 -0.52 -7.22
C ALA A 31 -1.06 0.97 -7.09
N VAL A 32 -1.23 1.48 -5.86
CA VAL A 32 -1.43 2.92 -5.62
C VAL A 32 -0.20 3.73 -6.01
N ASP A 33 1.00 3.28 -5.65
CA ASP A 33 2.27 3.93 -6.04
C ASP A 33 2.43 4.00 -7.56
N GLN A 34 2.15 2.89 -8.25
CA GLN A 34 2.14 2.84 -9.71
C GLN A 34 1.12 3.83 -10.30
N GLY A 35 -0.11 3.86 -9.77
CA GLY A 35 -1.12 4.83 -10.20
C GLY A 35 -0.70 6.28 -9.96
N MET A 36 0.04 6.56 -8.88
CA MET A 36 0.63 7.89 -8.63
C MET A 36 1.72 8.24 -9.66
N ALA A 37 2.54 7.27 -10.06
CA ALA A 37 3.56 7.48 -11.09
C ALA A 37 2.92 7.78 -12.46
N GLU A 38 1.85 7.09 -12.82
CA GLU A 38 1.08 7.34 -14.04
C GLU A 38 0.43 8.73 -14.01
N VAL A 39 -0.23 9.07 -12.90
CA VAL A 39 -0.80 10.40 -12.70
C VAL A 39 0.28 11.49 -12.80
N ARG A 40 1.46 11.26 -12.24
CA ARG A 40 2.61 12.18 -12.38
C ARG A 40 3.10 12.27 -13.83
N ASN A 41 3.09 11.17 -14.59
CA ASN A 41 3.53 11.18 -15.99
C ASN A 41 2.54 11.93 -16.87
N GLU A 42 1.24 11.63 -16.74
CA GLU A 42 0.15 12.26 -17.51
C GLU A 42 -0.09 13.72 -17.11
N TYR A 43 0.01 14.03 -15.81
CA TYR A 43 -0.23 15.37 -15.27
C TYR A 43 1.06 16.11 -14.90
N GLY A 44 2.23 15.63 -15.32
CA GLY A 44 3.53 16.30 -15.10
C GLY A 44 3.77 17.44 -16.09
N SER A 45 4.40 18.53 -15.65
CA SER A 45 4.69 19.71 -16.49
C SER A 45 5.96 19.59 -17.33
N GLY A 46 6.53 18.39 -17.45
CA GLY A 46 7.84 18.14 -18.10
C GLY A 46 7.83 18.31 -19.62
N HIS A 47 6.66 18.30 -20.24
CA HIS A 47 6.46 18.64 -21.64
C HIS A 47 5.33 19.69 -21.68
N GLY A 48 5.52 20.76 -22.45
CA GLY A 48 4.54 21.85 -22.54
C GLY A 48 3.14 21.30 -22.80
N LYS A 49 2.17 21.67 -21.97
CA LYS A 49 0.81 21.15 -22.08
C LYS A 49 -0.05 22.07 -22.93
N ASP A 50 -0.95 21.48 -23.70
CA ASP A 50 -1.95 22.21 -24.46
C ASP A 50 -2.76 23.17 -23.56
N SER A 51 -3.21 24.27 -24.14
CA SER A 51 -3.97 25.33 -23.45
C SER A 51 -5.28 24.87 -22.79
N GLN A 52 -5.74 23.64 -23.10
CA GLN A 52 -6.95 23.01 -22.56
C GLN A 52 -6.69 22.01 -21.43
N PHE A 53 -5.44 21.92 -20.94
CA PHE A 53 -5.10 20.96 -19.90
C PHE A 53 -5.90 21.19 -18.60
N LYS A 54 -6.75 20.22 -18.23
CA LYS A 54 -7.45 20.19 -16.95
C LYS A 54 -6.62 19.41 -15.94
N GLY A 55 -6.15 20.10 -14.90
CA GLY A 55 -5.40 19.47 -13.81
C GLY A 55 -6.23 18.50 -12.97
N LEU A 56 -5.55 17.73 -12.11
CA LEU A 56 -6.20 16.86 -11.13
C LEU A 56 -7.01 17.69 -10.14
N GLN A 57 -8.20 17.18 -9.78
CA GLN A 57 -8.99 17.77 -8.71
C GLN A 57 -8.33 17.54 -7.34
N PRO A 58 -8.47 18.47 -6.37
CA PRO A 58 -7.81 18.37 -5.06
C PRO A 58 -8.06 17.06 -4.31
N ARG A 59 -9.20 16.40 -4.54
CA ARG A 59 -9.50 15.10 -3.91
C ARG A 59 -8.50 13.99 -4.29
N HIS A 60 -8.00 13.98 -5.53
CA HIS A 60 -7.08 12.93 -6.00
C HIS A 60 -5.70 13.13 -5.37
N THR A 61 -5.25 14.39 -5.27
CA THR A 61 -4.02 14.76 -4.58
C THR A 61 -4.11 14.40 -3.09
N LYS A 62 -5.24 14.70 -2.42
CA LYS A 62 -5.45 14.35 -1.01
C LYS A 62 -5.40 12.84 -0.77
N LEU A 63 -6.04 12.05 -1.62
CA LEU A 63 -5.99 10.58 -1.54
C LEU A 63 -4.55 10.06 -1.71
N ALA A 64 -3.86 10.53 -2.75
CA ALA A 64 -2.49 10.12 -3.06
C ALA A 64 -1.51 10.47 -1.92
N VAL A 65 -1.54 11.70 -1.42
CA VAL A 65 -0.70 12.16 -0.31
C VAL A 65 -0.99 11.36 0.96
N GLY A 66 -2.26 11.13 1.29
CA GLY A 66 -2.65 10.33 2.46
C GLY A 66 -2.19 8.88 2.38
N ALA A 67 -2.35 8.24 1.22
CA ALA A 67 -1.91 6.87 0.99
C ALA A 67 -0.38 6.73 1.07
N ALA A 68 0.36 7.62 0.40
CA ALA A 68 1.83 7.63 0.42
C ALA A 68 2.39 7.87 1.83
N SER A 69 1.82 8.82 2.58
CA SER A 69 2.24 9.11 3.95
C SER A 69 2.04 7.91 4.87
N THR A 70 0.88 7.26 4.76
CA THR A 70 0.55 6.06 5.55
C THR A 70 1.52 4.91 5.24
N LEU A 71 1.83 4.70 3.96
CA LEU A 71 2.79 3.68 3.53
C LEU A 71 4.19 3.95 4.07
N ALA A 72 4.67 5.20 3.98
CA ALA A 72 5.99 5.58 4.46
C ALA A 72 6.13 5.35 5.98
N ILE A 73 5.13 5.71 6.76
CA ILE A 73 5.09 5.46 8.21
C ILE A 73 5.18 3.96 8.49
N TYR A 74 4.34 3.15 7.84
CA TYR A 74 4.34 1.69 8.03
C TYR A 74 5.70 1.06 7.71
N LEU A 75 6.34 1.47 6.61
CA LEU A 75 7.66 0.97 6.22
C LEU A 75 8.75 1.37 7.22
N LEU A 76 8.72 2.60 7.74
CA LEU A 76 9.65 3.07 8.76
C LEU A 76 9.48 2.32 10.08
N GLU A 77 8.24 2.11 10.52
CA GLU A 77 7.94 1.30 11.72
C GLU A 77 8.44 -0.13 11.55
N THR A 78 8.17 -0.74 10.40
CA THR A 78 8.65 -2.09 10.07
C THR A 78 10.18 -2.15 10.05
N HIS A 79 10.85 -1.15 9.48
CA HIS A 79 12.31 -1.06 9.47
C HIS A 79 12.88 -0.93 10.88
N LYS A 80 12.30 -0.06 11.72
CA LYS A 80 12.70 0.11 13.12
C LYS A 80 12.54 -1.19 13.92
N MET A 81 11.41 -1.89 13.75
CA MET A 81 11.19 -3.19 14.39
C MET A 81 12.26 -4.22 13.98
N ARG A 82 12.67 -4.23 12.71
CA ARG A 82 13.70 -5.17 12.22
C ARG A 82 15.11 -4.82 12.71
N LYS A 83 15.41 -3.55 12.97
CA LYS A 83 16.73 -3.07 13.42
C LYS A 83 16.91 -3.14 14.94
N GLY A 84 15.81 -3.24 15.69
CA GLY A 84 15.80 -3.43 17.15
C GLY A 84 15.88 -4.89 17.61
N ASN A 85 15.98 -5.83 16.67
CA ASN A 85 16.29 -7.25 16.86
C ASN A 85 17.69 -7.55 16.33
#